data_AF-A0A2N3GAL1-F1
#
_entry.id   AF-A0A2N3GAL1-F1
#
_cell.length_a   1.000
_cell.length_b   1.000
_cell.length_c   1.000
_cell.angle_alpha   90.00
_cell.angle_beta   90.00
_cell.angle_gamma   90.00
#
_symmetry.space_group_name_H-M   'P 1'
#
loop_
_entity.id
_entity.type
_entity.pdbx_description
1 polymer ?
#
loop_
_entity_poly.entity_id
_entity_poly.type
_entity_poly.pdbx_seq_one_letter_code
_entity_poly.pdbx_strand_id
1 'polypeptide(L)'
;MSRSAKGLLGKPGYRNAKRPEFAADPTRPPALSPRCAPYRAGALSGTMHTMRNPRISAADLHVHTTASDGTATPRQVLEWASARTGISVIAICDHNTVEGALEAASIAHEFPIEVVVGQEVESADGHILGLWAPERVAPDRSATETIADIHAQGGLAVIAHPFAPHWWHKHGLSRGERPIYDECAYDAVEVANSTPLLFLANFHARAYWRENRARLAATGGSDAHMLHAVGTSLTLFEGSTAADLRAALESRETRGWGPGFSATRAWRYARRVKEIRRRNIESQERSRGR
;
A
#
# COMPACT_ATOMS: atom_id res chain seq x y z
N MET A 1 -28.03 -86.57 -24.22
CA MET A 1 -26.71 -86.13 -23.73
C MET A 1 -25.93 -85.70 -24.96
N SER A 2 -25.62 -84.44 -25.25
CA SER A 2 -24.77 -83.48 -24.53
C SER A 2 -25.04 -82.06 -25.07
N ARG A 3 -24.85 -81.06 -24.20
CA ARG A 3 -24.89 -79.60 -24.45
C ARG A 3 -23.70 -79.18 -25.31
N SER A 4 -23.67 -78.06 -26.02
CA SER A 4 -23.41 -76.66 -25.58
C SER A 4 -22.87 -75.93 -26.84
N ALA A 5 -22.81 -74.62 -27.05
CA ALA A 5 -23.13 -73.41 -26.30
C ALA A 5 -23.27 -72.26 -27.34
N LYS A 6 -24.02 -71.23 -26.94
CA LYS A 6 -24.36 -70.01 -27.68
C LYS A 6 -23.14 -69.12 -27.94
N GLY A 7 -23.12 -68.48 -29.11
CA GLY A 7 -22.25 -67.36 -29.43
C GLY A 7 -22.76 -66.03 -28.86
N LEU A 8 -21.83 -65.09 -28.67
CA LEU A 8 -22.09 -63.66 -28.54
C LEU A 8 -20.84 -62.90 -29.04
N LEU A 9 -21.09 -61.95 -29.95
CA LEU A 9 -20.12 -61.23 -30.75
C LEU A 9 -19.23 -60.28 -29.92
N GLY A 10 -17.92 -60.40 -30.13
CA GLY A 10 -16.90 -59.47 -29.65
C GLY A 10 -16.66 -58.29 -30.63
N LYS A 11 -16.44 -57.11 -30.05
CA LYS A 11 -16.22 -55.82 -30.72
C LYS A 11 -14.88 -55.78 -31.49
N PRO A 12 -14.76 -55.03 -32.60
CA PRO A 12 -13.51 -54.92 -33.35
C PRO A 12 -12.50 -53.99 -32.65
N GLY A 13 -11.25 -54.45 -32.60
CA GLY A 13 -10.10 -53.72 -32.06
C GLY A 13 -9.64 -52.57 -32.97
N TYR A 14 -9.36 -51.43 -32.34
CA TYR A 14 -8.69 -50.29 -32.97
C TYR A 14 -7.17 -50.53 -32.99
N ARG A 15 -6.58 -50.50 -34.18
CA ARG A 15 -5.13 -50.53 -34.42
C ARG A 15 -4.50 -49.19 -33.99
N ASN A 16 -3.43 -49.25 -33.20
CA ASN A 16 -2.55 -48.14 -32.88
C ASN A 16 -1.78 -47.71 -34.15
N ALA A 17 -2.10 -46.53 -34.70
CA ALA A 17 -1.27 -45.84 -35.68
C ALA A 17 -0.37 -44.83 -34.95
N LYS A 18 0.95 -44.99 -35.08
CA LYS A 18 1.97 -44.06 -34.60
C LYS A 18 1.75 -42.68 -35.24
N ARG A 19 1.68 -41.62 -34.42
CA ARG A 19 1.82 -40.22 -34.89
C ARG A 19 3.30 -39.91 -35.10
N PRO A 20 3.67 -39.10 -36.11
CA PRO A 20 5.05 -38.64 -36.27
C PRO A 20 5.39 -37.57 -35.21
N GLU A 21 6.59 -37.67 -34.65
CA GLU A 21 7.21 -36.64 -33.82
C GLU A 21 7.61 -35.45 -34.70
N PHE A 22 7.12 -34.25 -34.37
CA PHE A 22 7.63 -33.01 -34.91
C PHE A 22 8.78 -32.52 -34.01
N ALA A 23 9.97 -32.40 -34.59
CA ALA A 23 11.14 -31.80 -33.96
C ALA A 23 10.90 -30.30 -33.68
N ALA A 24 11.25 -29.84 -32.47
CA ALA A 24 11.11 -28.46 -32.03
C ALA A 24 12.30 -27.59 -32.48
N ASP A 25 12.01 -26.40 -32.99
CA ASP A 25 12.95 -25.35 -33.37
C ASP A 25 13.55 -24.66 -32.12
N PRO A 26 14.88 -24.63 -31.94
CA PRO A 26 15.55 -24.09 -30.75
C PRO A 26 15.61 -22.55 -30.67
N THR A 27 15.03 -21.80 -31.62
CA THR A 27 15.13 -20.33 -31.66
C THR A 27 13.89 -19.57 -31.17
N ARG A 28 12.87 -20.26 -30.66
CA ARG A 28 11.60 -19.66 -30.21
C ARG A 28 11.43 -19.74 -28.69
N PRO A 29 11.19 -18.63 -27.98
CA PRO A 29 10.88 -18.68 -26.55
C PRO A 29 9.54 -19.43 -26.32
N PRO A 30 9.40 -20.21 -25.24
CA PRO A 30 8.23 -21.03 -25.01
C PRO A 30 6.99 -20.15 -24.80
N ALA A 31 5.93 -20.44 -25.57
CA ALA A 31 4.63 -19.81 -25.40
C ALA A 31 4.05 -20.19 -24.03
N LEU A 32 3.82 -19.21 -23.17
CA LEU A 32 3.10 -19.39 -21.92
C LEU A 32 1.68 -19.89 -22.22
N SER A 33 1.34 -21.06 -21.69
CA SER A 33 0.01 -21.67 -21.82
C SER A 33 -1.05 -20.84 -21.06
N PRO A 34 -2.23 -20.57 -21.63
CA PRO A 34 -3.30 -19.90 -20.90
C PRO A 34 -4.13 -20.95 -20.15
N ARG A 35 -3.75 -21.24 -18.89
CA ARG A 35 -4.64 -21.92 -17.94
C ARG A 35 -4.50 -21.33 -16.54
N CYS A 36 -4.97 -20.10 -16.38
CA CYS A 36 -5.57 -19.66 -15.13
C CYS A 36 -6.96 -19.14 -15.47
N ALA A 37 -7.97 -19.98 -15.20
CA ALA A 37 -9.35 -19.53 -15.21
C ALA A 37 -9.52 -18.45 -14.14
N PRO A 38 -10.27 -17.36 -14.40
CA PRO A 38 -10.58 -16.40 -13.36
C PRO A 38 -11.45 -17.08 -12.30
N TYR A 39 -10.98 -17.04 -11.05
CA TYR A 39 -11.77 -17.40 -9.89
C TYR A 39 -13.01 -16.49 -9.85
N ARG A 40 -14.19 -17.09 -9.98
CA ARG A 40 -15.46 -16.39 -9.74
C ARG A 40 -15.50 -15.98 -8.27
N ALA A 41 -15.31 -14.69 -8.01
CA ALA A 41 -15.58 -14.08 -6.72
C ALA A 41 -17.07 -14.27 -6.39
N GLY A 42 -17.37 -15.24 -5.52
CA GLY A 42 -18.68 -15.44 -4.95
C GLY A 42 -18.93 -14.44 -3.82
N ALA A 43 -20.00 -13.67 -3.98
CA ALA A 43 -20.78 -12.99 -2.94
C ALA A 43 -20.09 -11.89 -2.10
N LEU A 44 -19.82 -10.75 -2.74
CA LEU A 44 -20.08 -9.43 -2.14
C LEU A 44 -21.19 -8.76 -2.96
N SER A 45 -22.43 -9.21 -2.73
CA SER A 45 -23.63 -8.56 -3.25
C SER A 45 -23.99 -7.40 -2.32
N GLY A 46 -23.58 -6.20 -2.69
CA GLY A 46 -23.87 -4.99 -1.92
C GLY A 46 -23.20 -3.76 -2.54
N THR A 47 -23.63 -3.40 -3.76
CA THR A 47 -23.50 -2.06 -4.35
C THR A 47 -22.07 -1.53 -4.58
N MET A 48 -21.27 -2.26 -5.37
CA MET A 48 -20.22 -1.65 -6.20
C MET A 48 -20.71 -1.60 -7.65
N HIS A 49 -21.69 -0.73 -7.92
CA HIS A 49 -22.02 -0.36 -9.30
C HIS A 49 -21.59 1.09 -9.52
N THR A 50 -20.53 1.23 -10.31
CA THR A 50 -20.20 2.39 -11.16
C THR A 50 -20.00 3.76 -10.48
N MET A 51 -18.76 3.99 -10.05
CA MET A 51 -18.02 5.19 -10.49
C MET A 51 -16.68 4.75 -11.11
N ARG A 52 -16.73 3.95 -12.18
CA ARG A 52 -15.59 3.83 -13.10
C ARG A 52 -15.61 5.07 -13.99
N ASN A 53 -15.12 6.18 -13.46
CA ASN A 53 -14.52 7.18 -14.32
C ASN A 53 -13.19 6.56 -14.78
N PRO A 54 -12.97 6.24 -16.07
CA PRO A 54 -11.73 5.62 -16.55
C PRO A 54 -10.48 6.50 -16.33
N ARG A 55 -10.66 7.69 -15.77
CA ARG A 55 -9.60 8.62 -15.39
C ARG A 55 -9.24 8.61 -13.90
N ILE A 56 -9.96 7.95 -12.99
CA ILE A 56 -9.63 7.99 -11.54
C ILE A 56 -9.01 6.68 -11.08
N SER A 57 -7.80 6.75 -10.54
CA SER A 57 -7.10 5.64 -9.90
C SER A 57 -6.96 5.84 -8.39
N ALA A 58 -6.42 4.82 -7.72
CA ALA A 58 -6.22 4.81 -6.28
C ALA A 58 -4.76 4.47 -5.94
N ALA A 59 -4.23 5.13 -4.91
CA ALA A 59 -2.92 4.88 -4.35
C ALA A 59 -3.01 4.56 -2.86
N ASP A 60 -2.10 3.75 -2.33
CA ASP A 60 -1.89 3.63 -0.89
C ASP A 60 -0.56 4.29 -0.53
N LEU A 61 -0.61 5.42 0.19
CA LEU A 61 0.55 6.29 0.41
C LEU A 61 1.26 6.06 1.74
N HIS A 62 0.84 5.06 2.52
CA HIS A 62 1.40 4.83 3.85
C HIS A 62 1.43 3.33 4.16
N VAL A 63 2.53 2.67 3.82
CA VAL A 63 2.70 1.22 3.97
C VAL A 63 4.08 0.90 4.53
N HIS A 64 4.13 -0.02 5.49
CA HIS A 64 5.34 -0.44 6.20
C HIS A 64 5.76 -1.85 5.80
N THR A 65 7.07 -2.10 5.77
CA THR A 65 7.67 -3.39 5.41
C THR A 65 8.56 -3.92 6.53
N THR A 66 9.21 -5.06 6.31
CA THR A 66 10.20 -5.62 7.22
C THR A 66 11.46 -4.77 7.36
N ALA A 67 11.66 -3.73 6.56
CA ALA A 67 12.76 -2.78 6.74
C ALA A 67 12.59 -1.93 8.00
N SER A 68 11.35 -1.75 8.48
CA SER A 68 11.05 -1.17 9.79
C SER A 68 10.27 -2.14 10.69
N ASP A 69 8.97 -1.90 10.91
CA ASP A 69 8.13 -2.64 11.85
C ASP A 69 6.94 -3.37 11.21
N GLY A 70 6.86 -3.33 9.87
CA GLY A 70 5.98 -4.18 9.08
C GLY A 70 6.31 -5.66 9.21
N THR A 71 5.30 -6.49 8.94
CA THR A 71 5.37 -7.95 9.06
C THR A 71 5.66 -8.69 7.75
N ALA A 72 5.76 -7.95 6.63
CA ALA A 72 5.95 -8.51 5.29
C ALA A 72 7.06 -7.78 4.53
N THR A 73 7.77 -8.51 3.66
CA THR A 73 8.85 -7.93 2.85
C THR A 73 8.29 -6.99 1.78
N PRO A 74 9.12 -6.07 1.22
CA PRO A 74 8.73 -5.24 0.08
C PRO A 74 8.07 -6.05 -1.04
N ARG A 75 8.67 -7.18 -1.45
CA ARG A 75 8.09 -8.10 -2.45
C ARG A 75 6.72 -8.63 -2.05
N GLN A 76 6.55 -9.12 -0.83
CA GLN A 76 5.26 -9.66 -0.36
C GLN A 76 4.17 -8.59 -0.34
N VAL A 77 4.53 -7.34 -0.02
CA VAL A 77 3.62 -6.20 -0.08
C VAL A 77 3.17 -5.93 -1.51
N LEU A 78 4.10 -5.88 -2.48
CA LEU A 78 3.75 -5.65 -3.89
C LEU A 78 2.92 -6.79 -4.49
N GLU A 79 3.25 -8.05 -4.17
CA GLU A 79 2.46 -9.23 -4.56
C GLU A 79 1.03 -9.14 -4.02
N TRP A 80 0.89 -8.79 -2.73
CA TRP A 80 -0.43 -8.64 -2.11
C TRP A 80 -1.23 -7.51 -2.74
N ALA A 81 -0.61 -6.33 -2.87
CA ALA A 81 -1.25 -5.14 -3.42
C ALA A 81 -1.79 -5.41 -4.83
N SER A 82 -0.95 -5.97 -5.69
CA SER A 82 -1.27 -6.35 -7.08
C SER A 82 -2.43 -7.33 -7.16
N ALA A 83 -2.48 -8.31 -6.25
CA ALA A 83 -3.50 -9.36 -6.29
C ALA A 83 -4.84 -8.97 -5.63
N ARG A 84 -4.86 -7.98 -4.71
CA ARG A 84 -6.00 -7.82 -3.78
C ARG A 84 -6.58 -6.41 -3.60
N THR A 85 -5.94 -5.36 -4.09
CA THR A 85 -6.35 -3.97 -3.74
C THR A 85 -6.90 -3.16 -4.91
N GLY A 86 -6.40 -3.39 -6.13
CA GLY A 86 -6.75 -2.60 -7.31
C GLY A 86 -6.14 -1.19 -7.34
N ILE A 87 -5.17 -0.89 -6.45
CA ILE A 87 -4.39 0.35 -6.52
C ILE A 87 -3.45 0.32 -7.73
N SER A 88 -3.14 1.49 -8.28
CA SER A 88 -2.15 1.64 -9.36
C SER A 88 -0.81 2.18 -8.87
N VAL A 89 -0.78 2.82 -7.69
CA VAL A 89 0.44 3.37 -7.08
C VAL A 89 0.49 2.98 -5.60
N ILE A 90 1.69 2.70 -5.10
CA ILE A 90 1.94 2.44 -3.67
C ILE A 90 3.17 3.23 -3.21
N ALA A 91 3.11 3.84 -2.03
CA ALA A 91 4.29 4.37 -1.37
C ALA A 91 4.68 3.44 -0.22
N ILE A 92 5.96 3.08 -0.18
CA ILE A 92 6.56 2.39 0.96
C ILE A 92 7.19 3.46 1.85
N CYS A 93 6.77 3.50 3.11
CA CYS A 93 7.07 4.59 4.04
C CYS A 93 7.59 4.04 5.37
N ASP A 94 8.57 3.13 5.33
CA ASP A 94 9.18 2.54 6.53
C ASP A 94 9.71 3.62 7.50
N HIS A 95 9.62 3.34 8.80
CA HIS A 95 10.07 4.28 9.84
C HIS A 95 11.58 4.59 9.75
N ASN A 96 11.91 5.87 9.56
CA ASN A 96 13.27 6.44 9.61
C ASN A 96 14.29 5.77 8.67
N THR A 97 13.83 5.09 7.62
CA THR A 97 14.64 4.41 6.62
C THR A 97 13.96 4.42 5.25
N VAL A 98 14.76 4.48 4.19
CA VAL A 98 14.31 4.36 2.79
C VAL A 98 14.59 2.98 2.19
N GLU A 99 15.24 2.08 2.94
CA GLU A 99 15.74 0.80 2.42
C GLU A 99 14.64 -0.06 1.80
N GLY A 100 13.51 -0.23 2.51
CA GLY A 100 12.38 -1.02 2.00
C GLY A 100 11.74 -0.40 0.76
N ALA A 101 11.72 0.93 0.68
CA ALA A 101 11.20 1.65 -0.47
C ALA A 101 12.10 1.56 -1.69
N LEU A 102 13.43 1.64 -1.51
CA LEU A 102 14.42 1.42 -2.56
C LEU A 102 14.40 -0.03 -3.07
N GLU A 103 14.28 -1.01 -2.17
CA GLU A 103 14.11 -2.42 -2.54
C GLU A 103 12.83 -2.61 -3.38
N ALA A 104 11.68 -2.09 -2.89
CA ALA A 104 10.41 -2.15 -3.61
C ALA A 104 10.51 -1.53 -5.01
N ALA A 105 11.13 -0.35 -5.13
CA ALA A 105 11.32 0.34 -6.40
C ALA A 105 12.19 -0.48 -7.37
N SER A 106 13.24 -1.16 -6.89
CA SER A 106 14.12 -1.98 -7.73
C SER A 106 13.40 -3.17 -8.40
N ILE A 107 12.38 -3.73 -7.73
CA ILE A 107 11.59 -4.87 -8.22
C ILE A 107 10.23 -4.46 -8.79
N ALA A 108 9.91 -3.17 -8.83
CA ALA A 108 8.58 -2.67 -9.22
C ALA A 108 8.19 -3.08 -10.65
N HIS A 109 9.15 -3.21 -11.55
CA HIS A 109 8.95 -3.62 -12.95
C HIS A 109 8.32 -5.02 -13.11
N GLU A 110 8.33 -5.84 -12.05
CA GLU A 110 7.67 -7.16 -12.03
C GLU A 110 6.16 -7.08 -11.73
N PHE A 111 5.65 -5.91 -11.35
CA PHE A 111 4.29 -5.72 -10.86
C PHE A 111 3.53 -4.68 -11.68
N PRO A 112 2.19 -4.76 -11.75
CA PRO A 112 1.35 -3.79 -12.46
C PRO A 112 1.08 -2.51 -11.64
N ILE A 113 1.90 -2.21 -10.64
CA ILE A 113 1.76 -1.05 -9.75
C ILE A 113 3.06 -0.24 -9.73
N GLU A 114 2.96 1.08 -9.76
CA GLU A 114 4.12 1.95 -9.60
C GLU A 114 4.45 2.17 -8.12
N VAL A 115 5.75 2.26 -7.81
CA VAL A 115 6.24 2.45 -6.44
C VAL A 115 6.76 3.87 -6.28
N VAL A 116 6.26 4.58 -5.28
CA VAL A 116 6.82 5.83 -4.79
C VAL A 116 7.81 5.51 -3.68
N VAL A 117 9.05 5.95 -3.85
CA VAL A 117 10.07 5.88 -2.79
C VAL A 117 9.70 6.89 -1.70
N GLY A 118 9.40 6.41 -0.51
CA GLY A 118 9.10 7.24 0.64
C GLY A 118 9.69 6.73 1.94
N GLN A 119 9.37 7.42 3.03
CA GLN A 119 9.76 7.10 4.41
C GLN A 119 8.79 7.79 5.38
N GLU A 120 8.53 7.19 6.54
CA GLU A 120 7.87 7.88 7.65
C GLU A 120 8.94 8.35 8.64
N VAL A 121 9.15 9.66 8.70
CA VAL A 121 10.13 10.27 9.61
C VAL A 121 9.46 10.55 10.95
N GLU A 122 10.05 10.00 12.01
CA GLU A 122 9.71 10.36 13.37
C GLU A 122 10.41 11.67 13.76
N SER A 123 9.78 12.80 13.46
CA SER A 123 10.27 14.11 13.90
C SER A 123 10.04 14.31 15.41
N ALA A 124 10.65 15.33 15.99
CA ALA A 124 10.41 15.76 17.36
C ALA A 124 8.94 16.16 17.60
N ASP A 125 8.27 16.63 16.55
CA ASP A 125 6.92 17.16 16.63
C ASP A 125 5.86 16.15 16.18
N GLY A 126 6.22 15.03 15.56
CA GLY A 126 5.26 14.07 15.02
C GLY A 126 5.76 13.28 13.82
N HIS A 127 4.90 12.41 13.28
CA HIS A 127 5.23 11.65 12.07
C HIS A 127 4.94 12.43 10.79
N ILE A 128 5.92 12.42 9.88
CA ILE A 128 5.86 13.10 8.58
C ILE A 128 6.27 12.10 7.51
N LEU A 129 5.42 11.87 6.51
CA LEU A 129 5.81 11.10 5.33
C LEU A 129 6.61 11.99 4.39
N GLY A 130 7.78 11.53 3.97
CA GLY A 130 8.50 12.10 2.84
C GLY A 130 8.26 11.25 1.60
N LEU A 131 7.49 11.75 0.64
CA LEU A 131 7.24 11.09 -0.64
C LEU A 131 8.21 11.62 -1.71
N TRP A 132 8.70 10.75 -2.60
CA TRP A 132 9.76 11.08 -3.56
C TRP A 132 11.03 11.64 -2.89
N ALA A 133 11.35 11.13 -1.70
CA ALA A 133 12.54 11.50 -0.92
C ALA A 133 13.45 10.27 -0.77
N PRO A 134 14.35 9.99 -1.75
CA PRO A 134 15.14 8.77 -1.80
C PRO A 134 16.33 8.71 -0.83
N GLU A 135 16.68 9.83 -0.20
CA GLU A 135 17.71 9.89 0.84
C GLU A 135 17.08 9.90 2.23
N ARG A 136 17.71 9.19 3.17
CA ARG A 136 17.24 9.11 4.55
C ARG A 136 17.21 10.50 5.19
N VAL A 137 16.07 10.89 5.74
CA VAL A 137 15.92 12.09 6.57
C VAL A 137 16.16 11.71 8.02
N ALA A 138 16.90 12.55 8.75
CA ALA A 138 17.25 12.25 10.14
C ALA A 138 16.02 12.39 11.06
N PRO A 139 15.81 11.43 11.99
CA PRO A 139 14.74 11.50 12.98
C PRO A 139 15.02 12.58 14.04
N ASP A 140 14.02 12.83 14.90
CA ASP A 140 14.10 13.72 16.07
C ASP A 140 14.44 15.20 15.78
N ARG A 141 14.49 15.59 14.51
CA ARG A 141 14.53 17.00 14.09
C ARG A 141 13.16 17.66 14.25
N SER A 142 13.09 19.00 14.28
CA SER A 142 11.79 19.68 14.28
C SER A 142 11.01 19.40 12.99
N ALA A 143 9.68 19.50 13.02
CA ALA A 143 8.86 19.33 11.83
C ALA A 143 9.30 20.24 10.67
N THR A 144 9.61 21.50 10.96
CA THR A 144 10.10 22.47 9.97
C THR A 144 11.39 21.98 9.29
N GLU A 145 12.35 21.49 10.07
CA GLU A 145 13.60 20.97 9.54
C GLU A 145 13.40 19.66 8.76
N THR A 146 12.58 18.74 9.28
CA THR A 146 12.24 17.49 8.60
C THR A 146 11.56 17.77 7.24
N ILE A 147 10.63 18.71 7.18
CA ILE A 147 9.98 19.12 5.93
C ILE A 147 11.00 19.74 4.99
N ALA A 148 11.89 20.61 5.49
CA ALA A 148 12.93 21.21 4.67
C ALA A 148 13.89 20.15 4.09
N ASP A 149 14.28 19.13 4.86
CA ASP A 149 15.12 18.03 4.39
C ASP A 149 14.40 17.18 3.31
N ILE A 150 13.09 16.97 3.43
CA ILE A 150 12.27 16.29 2.40
C ILE A 150 12.22 17.14 1.12
N HIS A 151 11.96 18.44 1.26
CA HIS A 151 11.87 19.38 0.14
C HIS A 151 13.20 19.61 -0.56
N ALA A 152 14.33 19.55 0.16
CA ALA A 152 15.67 19.66 -0.43
C ALA A 152 15.95 18.56 -1.46
N GLN A 153 15.26 17.42 -1.36
CA GLN A 153 15.33 16.31 -2.31
C GLN A 153 14.29 16.44 -3.46
N GLY A 154 13.46 17.48 -3.46
CA GLY A 154 12.34 17.65 -4.38
C GLY A 154 11.13 16.76 -4.05
N GLY A 155 11.08 16.21 -2.83
CA GLY A 155 9.97 15.40 -2.31
C GLY A 155 8.80 16.24 -1.80
N LEU A 156 7.70 15.55 -1.46
CA LEU A 156 6.51 16.14 -0.83
C LEU A 156 6.37 15.65 0.60
N ALA A 157 6.07 16.57 1.51
CA ALA A 157 5.86 16.28 2.92
C ALA A 157 4.36 16.14 3.25
N VAL A 158 4.00 15.01 3.85
CA VAL A 158 2.62 14.71 4.26
C VAL A 158 2.57 14.52 5.76
N ILE A 159 1.66 15.21 6.45
CA ILE A 159 1.45 14.96 7.88
C ILE A 159 0.68 13.65 8.04
N ALA A 160 1.33 12.66 8.66
CA ALA A 160 0.77 11.34 8.90
C ALA A 160 -0.15 11.38 10.13
N HIS A 161 -1.29 10.68 10.04
CA HIS A 161 -2.28 10.48 11.12
C HIS A 161 -2.40 11.66 12.12
N PRO A 162 -2.66 12.90 11.65
CA PRO A 162 -2.81 14.05 12.53
C PRO A 162 -3.98 13.86 13.50
N PHE A 163 -3.90 14.51 14.66
CA PHE A 163 -4.91 14.40 15.73
C PHE A 163 -5.05 13.01 16.34
N ALA A 164 -4.06 12.13 16.14
CA ALA A 164 -3.97 10.88 16.87
C ALA A 164 -3.95 11.13 18.39
N PRO A 165 -4.56 10.24 19.20
CA PRO A 165 -4.60 10.41 20.65
C PRO A 165 -3.21 10.58 21.30
N HIS A 166 -3.07 11.60 22.17
CA HIS A 166 -1.80 11.98 22.80
C HIS A 166 -1.14 10.87 23.65
N TRP A 167 -1.91 9.90 24.16
CA TRP A 167 -1.34 8.75 24.90
C TRP A 167 -0.70 7.69 24.00
N TRP A 168 -0.78 7.85 22.68
CA TRP A 168 0.12 7.20 21.74
C TRP A 168 1.26 8.19 21.46
N HIS A 169 2.46 7.86 21.92
CA HIS A 169 3.64 8.73 21.83
C HIS A 169 3.95 9.14 20.38
N LYS A 170 4.30 10.42 20.15
CA LYS A 170 4.82 10.99 18.88
C LYS A 170 3.98 10.79 17.60
N HIS A 171 2.66 10.63 17.67
CA HIS A 171 1.81 10.51 16.46
C HIS A 171 1.14 11.82 16.06
N GLY A 172 1.13 12.10 14.74
CA GLY A 172 0.70 13.38 14.16
C GLY A 172 1.54 14.57 14.63
N LEU A 173 1.46 15.73 13.95
CA LEU A 173 2.05 16.96 14.51
C LEU A 173 1.36 17.23 15.86
N SER A 174 2.13 17.15 16.94
CA SER A 174 1.65 17.30 18.30
C SER A 174 1.11 18.70 18.47
N ARG A 175 -0.16 18.83 18.83
CA ARG A 175 -0.70 20.09 19.34
C ARG A 175 -0.22 20.23 20.78
N GLY A 176 1.03 20.65 20.97
CA GLY A 176 1.43 21.30 22.20
C GLY A 176 0.70 22.65 22.36
N GLU A 177 1.26 23.58 23.12
CA GLU A 177 0.73 24.94 23.26
C GLU A 177 0.98 25.84 22.03
N ARG A 178 1.64 25.32 20.98
CA ARG A 178 2.10 26.06 19.79
C ARG A 178 1.32 25.71 18.51
N PRO A 179 1.11 26.65 17.58
CA PRO A 179 0.42 26.43 16.31
C PRO A 179 1.34 25.77 15.25
N ILE A 180 1.94 24.62 15.57
CA ILE A 180 2.94 23.94 14.73
C ILE A 180 2.43 23.66 13.30
N TYR A 181 1.13 23.36 13.15
CA TYR A 181 0.50 23.14 11.85
C TYR A 181 0.48 24.38 10.93
N ASP A 182 0.46 25.58 11.51
CA ASP A 182 0.39 26.83 10.75
C ASP A 182 1.78 27.40 10.44
N GLU A 183 2.81 26.93 11.16
CA GLU A 183 4.21 27.34 10.99
C GLU A 183 4.99 26.46 9.99
N CYS A 184 4.47 25.26 9.68
CA CYS A 184 5.14 24.28 8.83
C CYS A 184 4.61 24.31 7.39
N ALA A 185 5.53 24.34 6.42
CA ALA A 185 5.22 24.40 4.98
C ALA A 185 5.04 23.01 4.34
N TYR A 186 4.25 22.12 4.94
CA TYR A 186 3.96 20.80 4.35
C TYR A 186 2.91 20.88 3.23
N ASP A 187 2.87 19.85 2.39
CA ASP A 187 2.12 19.83 1.12
C ASP A 187 0.75 19.17 1.25
N ALA A 188 0.64 18.15 2.11
CA ALA A 188 -0.58 17.38 2.25
C ALA A 188 -0.83 16.89 3.67
N VAL A 189 -2.06 16.45 3.91
CA VAL A 189 -2.49 15.90 5.20
C VAL A 189 -3.23 14.59 5.01
N GLU A 190 -2.89 13.59 5.83
CA GLU A 190 -3.56 12.30 5.83
C GLU A 190 -4.95 12.42 6.49
N VAL A 191 -6.00 12.43 5.66
CA VAL A 191 -7.39 12.59 6.10
C VAL A 191 -8.13 11.24 6.25
N ALA A 192 -7.44 10.14 5.92
CA ALA A 192 -7.97 8.79 5.98
C ALA A 192 -6.86 7.78 6.32
N ASN A 193 -6.71 7.50 7.61
CA ASN A 193 -5.84 6.45 8.12
C ASN A 193 -6.67 5.24 8.61
N SER A 194 -6.21 4.01 8.34
CA SER A 194 -6.92 2.77 8.67
C SER A 194 -6.51 2.11 10.01
N THR A 195 -5.55 2.69 10.73
CA THR A 195 -5.13 2.24 12.06
C THR A 195 -6.32 2.32 13.04
N PRO A 196 -6.58 1.26 13.84
CA PRO A 196 -7.72 1.21 14.74
C PRO A 196 -7.78 2.42 15.68
N LEU A 197 -9.00 2.86 16.03
CA LEU A 197 -9.31 3.99 16.93
C LEU A 197 -8.99 5.40 16.38
N LEU A 198 -8.40 5.55 15.19
CA LEU A 198 -8.19 6.86 14.55
C LEU A 198 -9.45 7.44 13.88
N PHE A 199 -10.66 6.92 14.16
CA PHE A 199 -11.88 7.45 13.55
C PHE A 199 -12.13 8.93 13.89
N LEU A 200 -11.93 9.32 15.15
CA LEU A 200 -12.05 10.72 15.58
C LEU A 200 -10.91 11.58 15.01
N ALA A 201 -9.69 11.04 14.98
CA ALA A 201 -8.54 11.71 14.36
C ALA A 201 -8.80 12.01 12.88
N ASN A 202 -9.28 11.04 12.11
CA ASN A 202 -9.69 11.21 10.71
C ASN A 202 -10.79 12.27 10.54
N PHE A 203 -11.75 12.37 11.48
CA PHE A 203 -12.77 13.40 11.44
C PHE A 203 -12.16 14.80 11.59
N HIS A 204 -11.28 14.99 12.58
CA HIS A 204 -10.57 16.26 12.77
C HIS A 204 -9.61 16.57 11.62
N ALA A 205 -8.92 15.57 11.07
CA ALA A 205 -8.06 15.70 9.90
C ALA A 205 -8.84 16.23 8.69
N ARG A 206 -10.04 15.69 8.43
CA ARG A 206 -10.92 16.16 7.35
C ARG A 206 -11.44 17.57 7.59
N ALA A 207 -11.78 17.92 8.83
CA ALA A 207 -12.21 19.28 9.18
C ALA A 207 -11.07 20.29 8.94
N TYR A 208 -9.89 20.00 9.50
CA TYR A 208 -8.69 20.81 9.31
C TYR A 208 -8.32 20.96 7.83
N TRP A 209 -8.34 19.87 7.07
CA TRP A 209 -8.10 19.91 5.63
C TRP A 209 -9.11 20.78 4.89
N ARG A 210 -10.41 20.71 5.22
CA ARG A 210 -11.44 21.54 4.55
C ARG A 210 -11.19 23.03 4.73
N GLU A 211 -10.72 23.43 5.90
CA GLU A 211 -10.34 24.82 6.21
C GLU A 211 -9.06 25.24 5.48
N ASN A 212 -8.18 24.28 5.17
CA ASN A 212 -6.85 24.53 4.59
C ASN A 212 -6.69 24.01 3.15
N ARG A 213 -7.76 23.61 2.47
CA ARG A 213 -7.75 22.99 1.13
C ARG A 213 -7.16 23.89 0.03
N ALA A 214 -7.11 25.20 0.28
CA ALA A 214 -6.44 26.13 -0.62
C ALA A 214 -4.92 25.94 -0.63
N ARG A 215 -4.35 25.37 0.44
CA ARG A 215 -2.91 25.11 0.61
C ARG A 215 -2.57 23.63 0.54
N LEU A 216 -3.46 22.75 1.01
CA LEU A 216 -3.14 21.35 1.30
C LEU A 216 -3.91 20.35 0.44
N ALA A 217 -3.19 19.36 -0.08
CA ALA A 217 -3.79 18.17 -0.67
C ALA A 217 -4.30 17.21 0.42
N ALA A 218 -5.26 16.35 0.05
CA ALA A 218 -5.79 15.30 0.92
C ALA A 218 -5.21 13.95 0.52
N THR A 219 -4.61 13.23 1.48
CA THR A 219 -4.13 11.86 1.28
C THR A 219 -4.92 10.88 2.13
N GLY A 220 -4.93 9.62 1.69
CA GLY A 220 -5.29 8.46 2.48
C GLY A 220 -4.19 7.41 2.38
N GLY A 221 -3.93 6.75 3.50
CA GLY A 221 -2.88 5.76 3.65
C GLY A 221 -3.33 4.69 4.64
N SER A 222 -3.04 3.44 4.35
CA SER A 222 -3.51 2.35 5.20
C SER A 222 -2.78 2.25 6.52
N ASP A 223 -1.56 2.80 6.60
CA ASP A 223 -0.63 2.65 7.72
C ASP A 223 -0.39 1.15 8.01
N ALA A 224 -0.24 0.41 6.90
CA ALA A 224 -0.26 -1.04 6.92
C ALA A 224 1.05 -1.63 7.40
N HIS A 225 1.00 -2.22 8.59
CA HIS A 225 2.06 -3.08 9.13
C HIS A 225 1.86 -4.57 8.81
N MET A 226 0.74 -4.90 8.17
CA MET A 226 0.35 -6.26 7.80
C MET A 226 -0.31 -6.26 6.43
N LEU A 227 -0.08 -7.33 5.65
CA LEU A 227 -0.60 -7.45 4.28
C LEU A 227 -2.09 -7.12 4.16
N HIS A 228 -2.95 -7.65 5.04
CA HIS A 228 -4.39 -7.44 4.96
C HIS A 228 -4.87 -6.01 5.28
N ALA A 229 -4.00 -5.13 5.75
CA ALA A 229 -4.28 -3.71 5.92
C ALA A 229 -3.96 -2.91 4.65
N VAL A 230 -3.06 -3.40 3.78
CA VAL A 230 -2.68 -2.71 2.54
C VAL A 230 -3.90 -2.47 1.67
N GLY A 231 -4.03 -1.25 1.15
CA GLY A 231 -5.12 -0.77 0.30
C GLY A 231 -6.43 -0.51 1.04
N THR A 232 -6.44 -0.53 2.37
CA THR A 232 -7.68 -0.31 3.12
C THR A 232 -8.09 1.15 3.23
N SER A 233 -7.13 2.08 3.25
CA SER A 233 -7.31 3.51 2.97
C SER A 233 -6.52 3.88 1.73
N LEU A 234 -7.01 4.87 0.98
CA LEU A 234 -6.56 5.18 -0.36
C LEU A 234 -6.51 6.69 -0.59
N THR A 235 -5.61 7.12 -1.46
CA THR A 235 -5.62 8.43 -2.11
C THR A 235 -6.17 8.26 -3.51
N LEU A 236 -7.29 8.93 -3.82
CA LEU A 236 -7.89 8.94 -5.14
C LEU A 236 -7.36 10.12 -5.95
N PHE A 237 -7.02 9.89 -7.22
CA PHE A 237 -6.41 10.88 -8.10
C PHE A 237 -6.79 10.63 -9.57
N GLU A 238 -6.67 11.67 -10.41
CA GLU A 238 -6.85 11.53 -11.86
C GLU A 238 -5.56 11.05 -12.53
N GLY A 239 -5.66 10.12 -13.48
CA GLY A 239 -4.55 9.41 -14.10
C GLY A 239 -4.37 7.99 -13.53
N SER A 240 -3.21 7.39 -13.76
CA SER A 240 -2.90 6.03 -13.28
C SER A 240 -1.45 5.83 -12.83
N THR A 241 -0.56 6.77 -13.15
CA THR A 241 0.87 6.69 -12.85
C THR A 241 1.23 7.44 -11.57
N ALA A 242 2.42 7.20 -11.03
CA ALA A 242 2.98 7.96 -9.92
C ALA A 242 3.22 9.44 -10.30
N ALA A 243 3.51 9.72 -11.57
CA ALA A 243 3.62 11.09 -12.07
C ALA A 243 2.28 11.83 -12.04
N ASP A 244 1.19 11.17 -12.46
CA ASP A 244 -0.15 11.74 -12.38
C ASP A 244 -0.56 12.00 -10.91
N LEU A 245 -0.24 11.04 -10.02
CA LEU A 245 -0.48 11.20 -8.58
C LEU A 245 0.28 12.38 -8.01
N ARG A 246 1.56 12.54 -8.37
CA ARG A 246 2.37 13.69 -7.95
C ARG A 246 1.73 15.01 -8.39
N ALA A 247 1.36 15.11 -9.68
CA ALA A 247 0.71 16.30 -10.21
C ALA A 247 -0.61 16.61 -9.48
N ALA A 248 -1.42 15.58 -9.18
CA ALA A 248 -2.67 15.75 -8.44
C ALA A 248 -2.45 16.19 -6.99
N LEU A 249 -1.36 15.78 -6.33
CA LEU A 249 -0.99 16.27 -5.00
C LEU A 249 -0.56 17.74 -5.06
N GLU A 250 0.29 18.09 -6.02
CA GLU A 250 0.76 19.47 -6.22
C GLU A 250 -0.41 20.42 -6.58
N SER A 251 -1.39 19.96 -7.37
CA SER A 251 -2.61 20.70 -7.71
C SER A 251 -3.71 20.64 -6.63
N ARG A 252 -3.54 19.81 -5.59
CA ARG A 252 -4.49 19.61 -4.48
C ARG A 252 -5.83 19.01 -4.93
N GLU A 253 -5.82 18.22 -5.99
CA GLU A 253 -6.99 17.58 -6.59
C GLU A 253 -7.24 16.16 -6.07
N THR A 254 -6.37 15.66 -5.20
CA THR A 254 -6.53 14.34 -4.57
C THR A 254 -7.66 14.30 -3.54
N ARG A 255 -8.15 13.08 -3.28
CA ARG A 255 -9.16 12.82 -2.23
C ARG A 255 -8.74 11.63 -1.38
N GLY A 256 -8.66 11.82 -0.07
CA GLY A 256 -8.50 10.70 0.85
C GLY A 256 -9.78 9.90 1.00
N TRP A 257 -9.70 8.60 0.77
CA TRP A 257 -10.77 7.63 1.01
C TRP A 257 -10.30 6.64 2.06
N GLY A 258 -11.18 6.28 2.98
CA GLY A 258 -10.88 5.28 4.00
C GLY A 258 -12.15 4.57 4.39
N PRO A 259 -12.02 3.34 4.92
CA PRO A 259 -13.17 2.56 5.29
C PRO A 259 -13.78 3.14 6.56
N GLY A 260 -15.07 2.94 6.75
CA GLY A 260 -15.70 3.15 8.05
C GLY A 260 -15.10 2.24 9.12
N PHE A 261 -15.49 2.46 10.38
CA PHE A 261 -15.09 1.60 11.49
C PHE A 261 -15.36 0.11 11.21
N SER A 262 -14.37 -0.75 11.49
CA SER A 262 -14.49 -2.21 11.33
C SER A 262 -13.96 -2.93 12.58
N ALA A 263 -14.87 -3.54 13.34
CA ALA A 263 -14.53 -4.28 14.57
C ALA A 263 -13.62 -5.49 14.30
N THR A 264 -13.86 -6.22 13.21
CA THR A 264 -13.04 -7.38 12.81
C THR A 264 -11.62 -6.97 12.43
N ARG A 265 -11.44 -5.84 11.75
CA ARG A 265 -10.10 -5.32 11.44
C ARG A 265 -9.39 -4.86 12.71
N ALA A 266 -10.07 -4.10 13.56
CA ALA A 266 -9.52 -3.66 14.85
C ALA A 266 -9.04 -4.85 15.69
N TRP A 267 -9.82 -5.93 15.72
CA TRP A 267 -9.43 -7.15 16.43
C TRP A 267 -8.20 -7.84 15.83
N ARG A 268 -8.12 -7.98 14.49
CA ARG A 268 -6.94 -8.58 13.82
C ARG A 268 -5.66 -7.78 14.11
N TYR A 269 -5.76 -6.45 14.09
CA TYR A 269 -4.67 -5.56 14.44
C TYR A 269 -4.25 -5.71 15.90
N ALA A 270 -5.21 -5.68 16.84
CA ALA A 270 -4.97 -5.81 18.27
C ALA A 270 -4.19 -7.10 18.63
N ARG A 271 -4.44 -8.21 17.93
CA ARG A 271 -3.73 -9.48 18.14
C ARG A 271 -2.23 -9.42 17.80
N ARG A 272 -1.81 -8.47 16.95
CA ARG A 272 -0.42 -8.31 16.50
C ARG A 272 0.30 -7.09 17.08
N VAL A 273 -0.38 -6.24 17.84
CA VAL A 273 0.21 -5.03 18.45
C VAL A 273 1.48 -5.33 19.24
N LYS A 274 1.55 -6.46 19.96
CA LYS A 274 2.77 -6.85 20.69
C LYS A 274 3.95 -7.14 19.76
N GLU A 275 3.70 -7.78 18.62
CA GLU A 275 4.71 -8.08 17.61
C GLU A 275 5.19 -6.79 16.93
N ILE A 276 4.25 -5.93 16.50
CA ILE A 276 4.54 -4.64 15.85
C ILE A 276 5.38 -3.76 16.77
N ARG A 277 4.95 -3.59 18.04
CA ARG A 277 5.71 -2.79 19.02
C ARG A 277 7.12 -3.33 19.26
N ARG A 278 7.29 -4.66 19.30
CA ARG A 278 8.62 -5.26 19.47
C ARG A 278 9.52 -4.94 18.27
N ARG A 279 9.00 -5.10 17.04
CA ARG A 279 9.74 -4.78 15.81
C ARG A 279 10.06 -3.29 15.70
N ASN A 280 9.16 -2.43 16.13
CA ASN A 280 9.39 -0.98 16.16
C ASN A 280 10.56 -0.63 17.10
N ILE A 281 10.59 -1.20 18.31
CA ILE A 281 11.74 -1.06 19.23
C ILE A 281 13.04 -1.57 18.58
N GLU A 282 13.02 -2.75 17.97
CA GLU A 282 14.19 -3.31 17.27
C GLU A 282 14.64 -2.42 16.09
N SER A 283 13.70 -1.78 15.39
CA SER A 283 13.98 -0.83 14.30
C SER A 283 14.61 0.46 14.82
N GLN A 284 14.07 1.03 15.89
CA GLN A 284 14.59 2.22 16.58
C GLN A 284 16.03 2.01 17.08
N GLU A 285 16.33 0.83 17.63
CA GLU A 285 17.68 0.49 18.07
C GLU A 285 18.66 0.42 16.90
N ARG A 286 18.24 -0.16 15.76
CA ARG A 286 19.07 -0.23 14.54
C ARG A 286 19.32 1.15 13.92
N SER A 287 18.32 2.04 13.94
CA SER A 287 18.44 3.38 13.33
C SER A 287 19.27 4.36 14.15
N ARG A 288 19.38 4.15 15.47
CA ARG A 288 20.25 4.92 16.37
C ARG A 288 21.71 4.44 16.36
N GLY A 289 21.96 3.21 15.92
CA GLY A 289 23.30 2.63 15.82
C GLY A 289 24.03 2.92 14.50
N ARG A 290 23.39 3.61 13.55
CA ARG A 290 23.95 4.00 12.24
C ARG A 290 24.02 5.51 12.11
#